data_AF-A0A969MA97-F1
#
_entry.id   AF-A0A969MA97-F1
#
_cell.length_a   1.000
_cell.length_b   1.000
_cell.length_c   1.000
_cell.angle_alpha   90.00
_cell.angle_beta   90.00
_cell.angle_gamma   90.00
#
_symmetry.space_group_name_H-M   'P 1'
#
loop_
_entity.id
_entity.type
_entity.pdbx_description
1 polymer ?
#
loop_
_entity_poly.entity_id
_entity_poly.type
_entity_poly.pdbx_seq_one_letter_code
_entity_poly.pdbx_strand_id
1 'polypeptide(L)'
;MTNYMIGKVLQERYQIVQSLGAGVFGQTYISVDIEHPHNPKRVVKQLKVTSSQPSYLQDLRLRFLTETRTLKHLGNHKQIPQLISCFEENERFYLVQEFIEGHSLSAELPVNQNPEFFWSENAVVGFLKDVLNILEYVHSQGVIHCDVKPENLIRRAKDGKLVLIDFGSIQPVDFGGDEVLPIYTIPVTSLGYIPPEQFIGKTQPNSDIYALGMIAIQALTGLTPLQLKKHPSNNETLWRSRDTAVSDYLAAVISKMIRYDSQQRFQTAKDVLQALKQIPSGAGSQIIDVEYSVFSDYPQNDCYKINTKLSENKGSSPLLTGMKVGLAANSIIIGFGAYSIVNHTPASQGNKALSQAKKEYESGDLQSAIALAKSIPSDSNVYPEAQATIGEWQQQWQVAAQQYEAAKIAFKESRWTDVIRSGANIPNIEYWQTKTNRLVKQARISIEAQKEEYLARAYEKAAAKDFNSALHFLRQIPRESHDTNLVQQKFAEYEQKQLVRATYLLQQAYNQAELGKFDDAIDFLQKIPKDTPAYAKAQFKLAEYNTKKRVIAQLDKAADLELNSALGNTESFVNSTTTTKIKDLQIQTDLEEINIQ
;
A
#
# COMPACT_ATOMS: atom_id res chain seq x y z
N MET A 1 -6.28 30.25 1.28
CA MET A 1 -6.80 30.85 2.53
C MET A 1 -5.81 30.78 3.72
N THR A 2 -4.53 30.45 3.52
CA THR A 2 -3.50 30.28 4.57
C THR A 2 -2.75 31.58 4.95
N ASN A 3 -2.73 32.61 4.09
CA ASN A 3 -1.94 33.83 4.32
C ASN A 3 -2.51 34.82 5.35
N TYR A 4 -3.75 34.66 5.83
CA TYR A 4 -4.40 35.65 6.73
C TYR A 4 -3.86 35.63 8.17
N MET A 5 -3.13 34.59 8.57
CA MET A 5 -2.56 34.49 9.92
C MET A 5 -1.14 35.08 10.01
N ILE A 6 -0.42 35.21 8.89
CA ILE A 6 0.95 35.74 8.89
C ILE A 6 0.93 37.19 9.36
N GLY A 7 1.81 37.53 10.30
CA GLY A 7 1.91 38.84 10.93
C GLY A 7 1.00 39.04 12.14
N LYS A 8 0.00 38.17 12.38
CA LYS A 8 -0.82 38.25 13.58
C LYS A 8 -0.01 37.87 14.82
N VAL A 9 -0.29 38.58 15.91
CA VAL A 9 0.25 38.28 17.24
C VAL A 9 -0.84 37.57 18.03
N LEU A 10 -0.54 36.38 18.52
CA LEU A 10 -1.42 35.59 19.38
C LEU A 10 -1.02 35.77 20.83
N GLN A 11 -2.00 35.92 21.72
CA GLN A 11 -1.80 36.14 23.15
C GLN A 11 -0.78 37.29 23.43
N GLU A 12 -0.78 38.33 22.59
CA GLU A 12 0.16 39.47 22.64
C GLU A 12 1.66 39.11 22.62
N ARG A 13 2.01 37.84 22.38
CA ARG A 13 3.36 37.29 22.57
C ARG A 13 3.91 36.50 21.39
N TYR A 14 3.07 35.80 20.65
CA TYR A 14 3.52 34.90 19.58
C TYR A 14 3.16 35.47 18.22
N GLN A 15 4.12 36.11 17.56
CA GLN A 15 3.92 36.65 16.22
C GLN A 15 4.08 35.53 15.17
N ILE A 16 3.02 35.21 14.43
CA ILE A 16 3.06 34.22 13.36
C ILE A 16 3.89 34.75 12.19
N VAL A 17 4.92 33.99 11.79
CA VAL A 17 5.83 34.38 10.71
C VAL A 17 5.74 33.48 9.47
N GLN A 18 5.32 32.23 9.63
CA GLN A 18 5.24 31.28 8.52
C GLN A 18 4.18 30.22 8.77
N SER A 19 3.45 29.81 7.73
CA SER A 19 2.60 28.61 7.77
C SER A 19 3.43 27.37 7.39
N LEU A 20 3.36 26.32 8.21
CA LEU A 20 4.04 25.04 7.97
C LEU A 20 3.16 24.03 7.25
N GLY A 21 1.86 24.06 7.50
CA GLY A 21 0.93 23.15 6.85
C GLY A 21 -0.46 23.17 7.48
N ALA A 22 -1.40 22.54 6.77
CA ALA A 22 -2.75 22.26 7.25
C ALA A 22 -2.95 20.75 7.26
N GLY A 23 -3.27 20.21 8.43
CA GLY A 23 -3.64 18.81 8.61
C GLY A 23 -5.15 18.64 8.74
N VAL A 24 -5.59 17.40 8.89
CA VAL A 24 -7.01 17.05 9.12
C VAL A 24 -7.57 17.79 10.34
N PHE A 25 -6.75 18.08 11.35
CA PHE A 25 -7.19 18.58 12.65
C PHE A 25 -6.89 20.07 12.89
N GLY A 26 -6.14 20.74 12.02
CA GLY A 26 -5.71 22.10 12.28
C GLY A 26 -4.63 22.63 11.34
N GLN A 27 -4.10 23.80 11.68
CA GLN A 27 -3.00 24.46 10.98
C GLN A 27 -1.82 24.63 11.91
N THR A 28 -0.61 24.41 11.38
CA THR A 28 0.63 24.58 12.12
C THR A 28 1.42 25.75 11.55
N TYR A 29 2.00 26.56 12.42
CA TYR A 29 2.74 27.77 12.08
C TYR A 29 4.09 27.82 12.80
N ILE A 30 5.06 28.51 12.20
CA ILE A 30 6.20 29.06 12.94
C ILE A 30 5.77 30.45 13.44
N SER A 31 6.11 30.72 14.69
CA SER A 31 5.98 32.02 15.33
C SER A 31 7.30 32.46 15.97
N VAL A 32 7.39 33.74 16.31
CA VAL A 32 8.45 34.32 17.14
C VAL A 32 7.83 34.76 18.46
N ASP A 33 8.46 34.37 19.57
CA ASP A 33 8.09 34.79 20.92
C ASP A 33 8.69 36.18 21.20
N ILE A 34 7.90 37.23 20.98
CA ILE A 34 8.35 38.64 20.98
C ILE A 34 8.55 39.23 22.39
N GLU A 35 8.05 38.56 23.43
CA GLU A 35 8.29 38.97 24.83
C GLU A 35 9.58 38.39 25.40
N HIS A 36 10.12 37.34 24.78
CA HIS A 36 11.37 36.75 25.22
C HIS A 36 12.57 37.53 24.64
N PRO A 37 13.58 37.93 25.44
CA PRO A 37 14.66 38.83 24.99
C PRO A 37 15.42 38.39 23.73
N HIS A 38 15.46 37.08 23.49
CA HIS A 38 16.13 36.47 22.33
C HIS A 38 15.22 36.15 21.14
N ASN A 39 13.93 36.50 21.19
CA ASN A 39 12.96 36.27 20.12
C ASN A 39 13.02 34.85 19.51
N PRO A 40 12.98 33.77 20.33
CA PRO A 40 13.12 32.42 19.84
C PRO A 40 11.93 32.04 18.94
N LYS A 41 12.22 31.25 17.90
CA LYS A 41 11.18 30.62 17.08
C LYS A 41 10.42 29.58 17.89
N ARG A 42 9.10 29.51 17.70
CA ARG A 42 8.19 28.54 18.32
C ARG A 42 7.26 27.92 17.28
N VAL A 43 6.80 26.70 17.53
CA VAL A 43 5.74 26.08 16.73
C VAL A 43 4.40 26.38 17.39
N VAL A 44 3.44 26.90 16.62
CA VAL A 44 2.06 27.11 17.06
C VAL A 44 1.16 26.17 16.28
N LYS A 45 0.54 25.19 16.95
CA LYS A 45 -0.54 24.38 16.38
C LYS A 45 -1.88 25.01 16.74
N GLN A 46 -2.62 25.44 15.73
CA GLN A 46 -3.99 25.94 15.83
C GLN A 46 -4.94 24.81 15.44
N LEU A 47 -5.76 24.35 16.36
CA LEU A 47 -6.81 23.39 16.03
C LEU A 47 -8.01 24.16 15.45
N LYS A 48 -8.49 23.71 14.29
CA LYS A 48 -9.56 24.42 13.57
C LYS A 48 -10.83 23.58 13.52
N VAL A 49 -11.90 24.16 14.04
CA VAL A 49 -13.27 23.70 13.82
C VAL A 49 -13.63 24.01 12.37
N THR A 50 -13.71 22.98 11.53
CA THR A 50 -14.09 23.15 10.12
C THR A 50 -15.51 22.64 9.84
N SER A 51 -16.13 21.92 10.79
CA SER A 51 -17.51 21.45 10.66
C SER A 51 -18.40 21.98 11.79
N SER A 52 -19.67 22.19 11.47
CA SER A 52 -20.76 22.50 12.40
C SER A 52 -21.25 21.26 13.17
N GLN A 53 -20.49 20.16 13.18
CA GLN A 53 -20.86 18.93 13.91
C GLN A 53 -20.25 18.93 15.32
N PRO A 54 -21.09 18.87 16.38
CA PRO A 54 -20.63 18.92 17.78
C PRO A 54 -19.67 17.79 18.18
N SER A 55 -19.78 16.59 17.60
CA SER A 55 -18.92 15.45 17.92
C SER A 55 -17.45 15.68 17.50
N TYR A 56 -17.23 16.30 16.34
CA TYR A 56 -15.89 16.57 15.83
C TYR A 56 -15.12 17.60 16.67
N LEU A 57 -15.84 18.56 17.26
CA LEU A 57 -15.29 19.52 18.22
C LEU A 57 -14.73 18.83 19.46
N GLN A 58 -15.43 17.82 19.95
CA GLN A 58 -15.05 17.09 21.15
C GLN A 58 -13.79 16.25 20.91
N ASP A 59 -13.66 15.62 19.75
CA ASP A 59 -12.46 14.88 19.34
C ASP A 59 -11.22 15.79 19.20
N LEU A 60 -11.39 16.97 18.59
CA LEU A 60 -10.30 17.96 18.48
C LEU A 60 -9.84 18.45 19.85
N ARG A 61 -10.80 18.75 20.74
CA ARG A 61 -10.51 19.16 22.11
C ARG A 61 -9.84 18.06 22.91
N LEU A 62 -10.27 16.81 22.74
CA LEU A 62 -9.63 15.66 23.37
C LEU A 62 -8.18 15.54 22.92
N ARG A 63 -7.90 15.54 21.61
CA ARG A 63 -6.52 15.50 21.07
C ARG A 63 -5.64 16.63 21.59
N PHE A 64 -6.16 17.86 21.66
CA PHE A 64 -5.45 19.00 22.24
C PHE A 64 -5.03 18.76 23.69
N LEU A 65 -6.01 18.36 24.51
CA LEU A 65 -5.80 18.11 25.93
C LEU A 65 -4.84 16.94 26.14
N THR A 66 -4.98 15.90 25.31
CA THR A 66 -4.10 14.73 25.28
C THR A 66 -2.67 15.15 24.96
N GLU A 67 -2.41 15.86 23.86
CA GLU A 67 -1.05 16.30 23.50
C GLU A 67 -0.43 17.18 24.59
N THR A 68 -1.21 18.13 25.11
CA THR A 68 -0.74 19.05 26.16
C THR A 68 -0.39 18.31 27.45
N ARG A 69 -1.26 17.40 27.91
CA ARG A 69 -1.03 16.60 29.12
C ARG A 69 0.17 15.68 28.95
N THR A 70 0.28 15.03 27.80
CA THR A 70 1.37 14.11 27.48
C THR A 70 2.71 14.84 27.44
N LEU A 71 2.83 15.95 26.72
CA LEU A 71 4.09 16.70 26.69
C LEU A 71 4.46 17.27 28.06
N LYS A 72 3.47 17.66 28.87
CA LYS A 72 3.71 18.08 30.26
C LYS A 72 4.22 16.92 31.12
N HIS A 73 3.66 15.72 30.95
CA HIS A 73 4.05 14.50 31.66
C HIS A 73 5.45 14.02 31.27
N LEU A 74 5.75 13.99 29.96
CA LEU A 74 7.06 13.64 29.41
C LEU A 74 8.16 14.66 29.77
N GLY A 75 7.78 15.86 30.21
CA GLY A 75 8.72 16.84 30.75
C GLY A 75 9.81 17.26 29.76
N ASN A 76 11.05 17.40 30.25
CA ASN A 76 12.17 17.86 29.44
C ASN A 76 13.00 16.67 28.95
N HIS A 77 12.93 16.39 27.65
CA HIS A 77 13.71 15.34 27.00
C HIS A 77 14.37 15.87 25.72
N LYS A 78 15.66 15.59 25.51
CA LYS A 78 16.44 16.19 24.40
C LYS A 78 15.94 15.83 23.00
N GLN A 79 15.12 14.80 22.84
CA GLN A 79 14.61 14.33 21.55
C GLN A 79 13.07 14.36 21.47
N ILE A 80 12.42 15.15 22.33
CA ILE A 80 10.98 15.43 22.33
C ILE A 80 10.80 16.95 22.50
N PRO A 81 9.96 17.64 21.70
CA PRO A 81 9.77 19.08 21.82
C PRO A 81 9.21 19.48 23.19
N GLN A 82 9.75 20.53 23.78
CA GLN A 82 9.20 21.08 25.01
C GLN A 82 7.85 21.77 24.75
N LEU A 83 6.87 21.52 25.62
CA LEU A 83 5.65 22.33 25.72
C LEU A 83 5.97 23.69 26.35
N ILE A 84 5.64 24.78 25.65
CA ILE A 84 5.91 26.16 26.09
C ILE A 84 4.65 26.79 26.70
N SER A 85 3.53 26.71 25.99
CA SER A 85 2.24 27.26 26.44
C SER A 85 1.09 26.56 25.74
N CYS A 86 -0.09 26.64 26.32
CA CYS A 86 -1.35 26.30 25.68
C CYS A 86 -2.40 27.35 26.07
N PHE A 87 -3.18 27.84 25.13
CA PHE A 87 -4.20 28.87 25.39
C PHE A 87 -5.37 28.75 24.43
N GLU A 88 -6.46 29.43 24.78
CA GLU A 88 -7.64 29.58 23.95
C GLU A 88 -7.81 31.06 23.60
N GLU A 89 -8.02 31.36 22.33
CA GLU A 89 -8.23 32.73 21.85
C GLU A 89 -9.20 32.72 20.65
N ASN A 90 -10.25 33.54 20.69
CA ASN A 90 -11.30 33.60 19.67
C ASN A 90 -11.92 32.22 19.36
N GLU A 91 -12.27 31.46 20.41
CA GLU A 91 -12.87 30.11 20.33
C GLU A 91 -11.99 29.09 19.59
N ARG A 92 -10.67 29.28 19.63
CA ARG A 92 -9.69 28.38 19.02
C ARG A 92 -8.63 27.99 20.04
N PHE A 93 -8.23 26.73 19.98
CA PHE A 93 -7.19 26.17 20.83
C PHE A 93 -5.83 26.27 20.16
N TYR A 94 -4.84 26.76 20.90
CA TYR A 94 -3.48 26.93 20.45
C TYR A 94 -2.51 26.21 21.37
N LEU A 95 -1.62 25.42 20.76
CA LEU A 95 -0.53 24.72 21.43
C LEU A 95 0.80 25.31 20.96
N VAL A 96 1.62 25.77 21.89
CA VAL A 96 2.94 26.36 21.60
C VAL A 96 4.04 25.42 22.07
N GLN A 97 4.92 25.05 21.15
CA GLN A 97 6.01 24.10 21.37
C GLN A 97 7.36 24.68 20.95
N GLU A 98 8.44 24.05 21.41
CA GLU A 98 9.79 24.27 20.90
C GLU A 98 9.83 24.09 19.37
N PHE A 99 10.49 25.04 18.68
CA PHE A 99 10.80 24.86 17.26
C PHE A 99 12.10 24.08 17.10
N ILE A 100 12.00 22.94 16.42
CA ILE A 100 13.16 22.09 16.10
C ILE A 100 13.67 22.48 14.73
N GLU A 101 14.82 23.16 14.69
CA GLU A 101 15.48 23.48 13.42
C GLU A 101 16.05 22.22 12.77
N GLY A 102 15.60 21.93 11.55
CA GLY A 102 15.88 20.67 10.86
C GLY A 102 14.93 20.42 9.69
N HIS A 103 14.85 19.17 9.25
CA HIS A 103 13.90 18.70 8.23
C HIS A 103 13.24 17.39 8.66
N SER A 104 12.07 17.09 8.10
CA SER A 104 11.40 15.80 8.34
C SER A 104 12.20 14.67 7.70
N LEU A 105 12.20 13.51 8.36
CA LEU A 105 12.79 12.28 7.86
C LEU A 105 12.18 11.85 6.51
N SER A 106 10.93 12.25 6.22
CA SER A 106 10.30 12.01 4.91
C SER A 106 11.12 12.56 3.74
N ALA A 107 11.91 13.62 3.95
CA ALA A 107 12.79 14.20 2.94
C ALA A 107 14.11 13.43 2.75
N GLU A 108 14.47 12.55 3.69
CA GLU A 108 15.67 11.71 3.61
C GLU A 108 15.39 10.31 3.04
N LEU A 109 14.12 9.89 3.06
CA LEU A 109 13.74 8.56 2.60
C LEU A 109 13.70 8.49 1.07
N PRO A 110 14.16 7.38 0.47
CA PRO A 110 14.06 7.18 -0.96
C PRO A 110 12.59 7.19 -1.41
N VAL A 111 12.29 8.03 -2.41
CA VAL A 111 10.94 8.23 -2.98
C VAL A 111 10.74 7.36 -4.24
N ASN A 112 11.78 6.65 -4.67
CA ASN A 112 11.79 5.76 -5.82
C ASN A 112 12.71 4.56 -5.56
N GLN A 113 12.57 3.53 -6.37
CA GLN A 113 13.42 2.33 -6.32
C GLN A 113 14.82 2.58 -6.91
N ASN A 114 15.35 3.81 -6.86
CA ASN A 114 16.71 4.08 -7.30
C ASN A 114 17.68 3.67 -6.17
N PRO A 115 18.51 2.61 -6.37
CA PRO A 115 19.37 2.09 -5.32
C PRO A 115 20.42 3.07 -4.79
N GLU A 116 20.75 4.12 -5.55
CA GLU A 116 21.71 5.15 -5.13
C GLU A 116 21.26 5.93 -3.89
N PHE A 117 19.95 5.98 -3.61
CA PHE A 117 19.38 6.69 -2.48
C PHE A 117 19.02 5.75 -1.30
N PHE A 118 19.28 4.45 -1.43
CA PHE A 118 19.00 3.50 -0.35
C PHE A 118 20.01 3.69 0.77
N TRP A 119 19.54 3.54 2.01
CA TRP A 119 20.39 3.68 3.16
C TRP A 119 21.25 2.44 3.34
N SER A 120 22.52 2.66 3.71
CA SER A 120 23.38 1.56 4.16
C SER A 120 22.82 0.92 5.44
N GLU A 121 23.18 -0.35 5.66
CA GLU A 121 22.89 -1.07 6.91
C GLU A 121 23.28 -0.26 8.16
N ASN A 122 24.48 0.35 8.16
CA ASN A 122 24.93 1.17 9.29
C ASN A 122 24.06 2.40 9.52
N ALA A 123 23.60 3.06 8.45
CA ALA A 123 22.69 4.22 8.56
C ALA A 123 21.34 3.80 9.15
N VAL A 124 20.79 2.66 8.71
CA VAL A 124 19.54 2.11 9.24
C VAL A 124 19.68 1.70 10.70
N VAL A 125 20.78 1.04 11.09
CA VAL A 125 21.04 0.70 12.50
C VAL A 125 21.18 1.96 13.36
N GLY A 126 21.85 2.99 12.86
CA GLY A 126 21.97 4.29 13.54
C GLY A 126 20.61 4.95 13.75
N PHE A 127 19.78 4.97 12.70
CA PHE A 127 18.40 5.45 12.75
C PHE A 127 17.55 4.69 13.78
N LEU A 128 17.55 3.36 13.70
CA LEU A 128 16.78 2.50 14.61
C LEU A 128 17.17 2.76 16.05
N LYS A 129 18.47 2.78 16.36
CA LYS A 129 18.96 3.07 17.72
C LYS A 129 18.51 4.44 18.21
N ASP A 130 18.55 5.46 17.34
CA ASP A 130 18.17 6.82 17.74
C ASP A 130 16.70 6.90 18.12
N VAL A 131 15.79 6.35 17.29
CA VAL A 131 14.34 6.39 17.57
C VAL A 131 13.95 5.43 18.68
N LEU A 132 14.55 4.23 18.76
CA LEU A 132 14.25 3.25 19.81
C LEU A 132 14.58 3.78 21.21
N ASN A 133 15.63 4.59 21.38
CA ASN A 133 15.91 5.23 22.68
C ASN A 133 14.80 6.22 23.07
N ILE A 134 14.22 6.93 22.10
CA ILE A 134 13.08 7.83 22.35
C ILE A 134 11.85 7.00 22.77
N LEU A 135 11.56 5.93 22.03
CA LEU A 135 10.42 5.05 22.32
C LEU A 135 10.57 4.32 23.65
N GLU A 136 11.78 3.86 24.01
CA GLU A 136 12.05 3.27 25.33
C GLU A 136 11.68 4.26 26.45
N TYR A 137 12.09 5.52 26.33
CA TYR A 137 11.72 6.56 27.28
C TYR A 137 10.19 6.79 27.31
N VAL A 138 9.56 7.01 26.16
CA VAL A 138 8.11 7.27 26.07
C VAL A 138 7.30 6.12 26.66
N HIS A 139 7.63 4.87 26.30
CA HIS A 139 6.97 3.67 26.81
C HIS A 139 7.18 3.50 28.31
N SER A 140 8.38 3.84 28.84
CA SER A 140 8.64 3.81 30.29
C SER A 140 7.79 4.80 31.09
N GLN A 141 7.30 5.86 30.44
CA GLN A 141 6.39 6.84 31.04
C GLN A 141 4.91 6.42 30.93
N GLY A 142 4.62 5.20 30.46
CA GLY A 142 3.27 4.67 30.33
C GLY A 142 2.48 5.24 29.14
N VAL A 143 3.18 5.74 28.11
CA VAL A 143 2.58 6.36 26.92
C VAL A 143 2.98 5.58 25.68
N ILE A 144 2.07 5.37 24.75
CA ILE A 144 2.32 4.81 23.41
C ILE A 144 2.10 5.94 22.39
N HIS A 145 2.99 6.11 21.41
CA HIS A 145 2.91 7.23 20.47
C HIS A 145 1.77 7.08 19.45
N CYS A 146 1.60 5.88 18.89
CA CYS A 146 0.51 5.50 17.96
C CYS A 146 0.53 6.20 16.59
N ASP A 147 1.52 7.02 16.28
CA ASP A 147 1.63 7.73 14.99
C ASP A 147 3.11 7.95 14.60
N VAL A 148 3.93 6.92 14.84
CA VAL A 148 5.32 6.91 14.37
C VAL A 148 5.31 6.79 12.84
N LYS A 149 5.81 7.82 12.16
CA LYS A 149 5.91 7.89 10.70
C LYS A 149 7.00 8.90 10.31
N PRO A 150 7.50 8.88 9.06
CA PRO A 150 8.59 9.77 8.64
C PRO A 150 8.30 11.26 8.84
N GLU A 151 7.04 11.69 8.68
CA GLU A 151 6.60 13.07 8.87
C GLU A 151 6.73 13.55 10.32
N ASN A 152 6.64 12.63 11.28
CA ASN A 152 6.68 12.90 12.72
C ASN A 152 8.08 12.74 13.33
N LEU A 153 9.11 12.55 12.50
CA LEU A 153 10.51 12.50 12.91
C LEU A 153 11.27 13.66 12.24
N ILE A 154 11.82 14.57 13.04
CA ILE A 154 12.65 15.67 12.53
C ILE A 154 14.12 15.35 12.79
N ARG A 155 14.94 15.35 11.74
CA ARG A 155 16.39 15.37 11.89
C ARG A 155 16.84 16.79 12.22
N ARG A 156 17.29 16.96 13.46
CA ARG A 156 17.72 18.24 13.98
C ARG A 156 19.06 18.65 13.38
N ALA A 157 19.14 19.90 12.91
CA ALA A 157 20.31 20.42 12.21
C ALA A 157 21.56 20.50 13.11
N LYS A 158 21.39 20.80 14.40
CA LYS A 158 22.52 21.09 15.31
C LYS A 158 23.42 19.88 15.63
N ASP A 159 22.85 18.67 15.65
CA ASP A 159 23.53 17.45 16.10
C ASP A 159 23.16 16.20 15.28
N GLY A 160 22.33 16.35 14.25
CA GLY A 160 21.87 15.25 13.40
C GLY A 160 20.96 14.24 14.10
N LYS A 161 20.54 14.50 15.36
CA LYS A 161 19.67 13.62 16.14
C LYS A 161 18.22 13.74 15.70
N LEU A 162 17.50 12.63 15.77
CA LEU A 162 16.07 12.59 15.50
C LEU A 162 15.30 13.09 16.73
N VAL A 163 14.27 13.88 16.45
CA VAL A 163 13.31 14.39 17.43
C VAL A 163 11.93 13.88 17.02
N LEU A 164 11.28 13.15 17.92
CA LEU A 164 9.92 12.66 17.72
C LEU A 164 8.93 13.75 18.08
N ILE A 165 7.99 14.04 17.18
CA ILE A 165 6.98 15.10 17.34
C ILE A 165 5.57 14.52 17.22
N ASP A 166 4.58 15.35 17.57
CA ASP A 166 3.15 15.07 17.38
C ASP A 166 2.55 13.97 18.29
N PHE A 167 2.50 14.27 19.59
CA PHE A 167 1.92 13.42 20.64
C PHE A 167 0.39 13.54 20.76
N GLY A 168 -0.30 13.93 19.68
CA GLY A 168 -1.75 14.15 19.66
C GLY A 168 -2.59 12.90 19.42
N SER A 169 -1.98 11.77 19.09
CA SER A 169 -2.67 10.49 18.80
C SER A 169 -2.33 9.39 19.82
N ILE A 170 -1.75 9.74 20.97
CA ILE A 170 -1.22 8.79 21.96
C ILE A 170 -2.30 8.00 22.70
N GLN A 171 -1.93 6.80 23.18
CA GLN A 171 -2.75 6.01 24.11
C GLN A 171 -1.94 5.65 25.37
N PRO A 172 -2.54 5.68 26.58
CA PRO A 172 -1.89 5.18 27.79
C PRO A 172 -1.69 3.66 27.75
N VAL A 173 -0.63 3.16 28.40
CA VAL A 173 -0.34 1.72 28.48
C VAL A 173 -1.33 0.96 29.39
N ASP A 174 -1.84 1.60 30.45
CA ASP A 174 -2.66 0.96 31.50
C ASP A 174 -4.18 1.11 31.32
N PHE A 175 -4.64 1.84 30.30
CA PHE A 175 -6.06 1.92 29.98
C PHE A 175 -6.28 1.10 28.72
N GLY A 176 -6.85 -0.10 28.88
CA GLY A 176 -7.41 -0.93 27.81
C GLY A 176 -8.62 -0.27 27.15
N GLY A 177 -8.46 0.99 26.71
CA GLY A 177 -9.47 1.72 26.00
C GLY A 177 -9.64 1.09 24.63
N ASP A 178 -10.81 0.50 24.41
CA ASP A 178 -11.32 0.08 23.10
C ASP A 178 -11.60 1.31 22.19
N GLU A 179 -10.68 2.26 22.11
CA GLU A 179 -10.77 3.39 21.19
C GLU A 179 -10.37 2.90 19.80
N VAL A 180 -11.39 2.44 19.08
CA VAL A 180 -11.31 2.04 17.68
C VAL A 180 -10.93 3.25 16.84
N LEU A 181 -9.78 3.22 16.17
CA LEU A 181 -9.44 4.26 15.21
C LEU A 181 -10.38 4.19 14.01
N PRO A 182 -11.11 5.27 13.68
CA PRO A 182 -11.97 5.27 12.52
C PRO A 182 -11.13 5.20 11.24
N ILE A 183 -11.08 4.01 10.63
CA ILE A 183 -10.32 3.67 9.41
C ILE A 183 -10.46 4.73 8.29
N TYR A 184 -11.61 5.40 8.24
CA TYR A 184 -12.00 6.35 7.19
C TYR A 184 -11.47 7.77 7.38
N THR A 185 -10.98 8.12 8.58
CA THR A 185 -10.42 9.45 8.88
C THR A 185 -8.90 9.46 8.84
N ILE A 186 -8.27 8.30 8.64
CA ILE A 186 -6.83 8.15 8.61
C ILE A 186 -6.29 8.64 7.25
N PRO A 187 -5.32 9.57 7.24
CA PRO A 187 -4.65 9.98 6.02
C PRO A 187 -3.99 8.80 5.32
N VAL A 188 -4.04 8.77 3.99
CA VAL A 188 -3.39 7.71 3.18
C VAL A 188 -1.89 7.60 3.47
N THR A 189 -1.24 8.72 3.80
CA THR A 189 0.19 8.77 4.14
C THR A 189 0.54 8.03 5.43
N SER A 190 -0.42 7.87 6.36
CA SER A 190 -0.24 7.07 7.57
C SER A 190 -0.54 5.57 7.32
N LEU A 191 -1.18 5.21 6.20
CA LEU A 191 -1.54 3.84 5.92
C LEU A 191 -0.29 2.99 5.64
N GLY A 192 -0.20 1.89 6.37
CA GLY A 192 0.87 0.91 6.26
C GLY A 192 1.96 1.07 7.31
N TYR A 193 2.11 2.26 7.91
CA TYR A 193 2.87 2.42 9.15
C TYR A 193 2.04 2.05 10.37
N ILE A 194 0.72 2.33 10.34
CA ILE A 194 -0.19 1.95 11.42
C ILE A 194 -0.40 0.43 11.39
N PRO A 195 -0.11 -0.28 12.50
CA PRO A 195 -0.27 -1.73 12.57
C PRO A 195 -1.75 -2.13 12.77
N PRO A 196 -2.13 -3.37 12.39
CA PRO A 196 -3.53 -3.83 12.35
C PRO A 196 -4.24 -3.75 13.71
N GLU A 197 -3.55 -4.04 14.82
CA GLU A 197 -4.14 -4.03 16.16
C GLU A 197 -4.54 -2.64 16.65
N GLN A 198 -3.88 -1.58 16.16
CA GLN A 198 -4.19 -0.20 16.53
C GLN A 198 -5.57 0.23 16.03
N PHE A 199 -6.01 -0.33 14.89
CA PHE A 199 -7.31 -0.02 14.32
C PHE A 199 -8.48 -0.66 15.09
N ILE A 200 -8.21 -1.64 15.95
CA ILE A 200 -9.21 -2.31 16.77
C ILE A 200 -9.11 -1.91 18.24
N GLY A 201 -8.36 -0.85 18.57
CA GLY A 201 -8.17 -0.38 19.95
C GLY A 201 -7.26 -1.24 20.81
N LYS A 202 -6.53 -2.20 20.22
CA LYS A 202 -5.61 -3.11 20.93
C LYS A 202 -4.14 -2.68 20.81
N THR A 203 -3.92 -1.38 20.84
CA THR A 203 -2.58 -0.79 20.70
C THR A 203 -1.67 -1.21 21.84
N GLN A 204 -0.41 -1.48 21.53
CA GLN A 204 0.61 -1.88 22.49
C GLN A 204 1.91 -1.10 22.23
N PRO A 205 2.88 -1.05 23.15
CA PRO A 205 4.20 -0.46 22.89
C PRO A 205 4.88 -1.03 21.63
N ASN A 206 4.68 -2.32 21.35
CA ASN A 206 5.18 -2.99 20.14
C ASN A 206 4.48 -2.55 18.83
N SER A 207 3.41 -1.75 18.90
CA SER A 207 2.78 -1.10 17.75
C SER A 207 3.67 0.01 17.18
N ASP A 208 4.32 0.80 18.04
CA ASP A 208 5.31 1.81 17.61
C ASP A 208 6.56 1.14 16.99
N ILE A 209 6.92 -0.04 17.48
CA ILE A 209 8.05 -0.84 16.95
C ILE A 209 7.75 -1.31 15.52
N TYR A 210 6.52 -1.76 15.24
CA TYR A 210 6.09 -2.10 13.88
C TYR A 210 6.25 -0.91 12.94
N ALA A 211 5.71 0.24 13.34
CA ALA A 211 5.76 1.45 12.53
C ALA A 211 7.21 1.86 12.24
N LEU A 212 8.10 1.81 13.23
CA LEU A 212 9.52 2.07 13.07
C LEU A 212 10.21 1.07 12.11
N GLY A 213 9.87 -0.21 12.20
CA GLY A 213 10.37 -1.24 11.29
C GLY A 213 9.96 -1.00 9.83
N MET A 214 8.72 -0.52 9.60
CA MET A 214 8.26 -0.16 8.25
C MET A 214 9.05 1.01 7.66
N ILE A 215 9.44 2.00 8.47
CA ILE A 215 10.31 3.10 8.04
C ILE A 215 11.71 2.56 7.66
N ALA A 216 12.26 1.65 8.46
CA ALA A 216 13.56 1.02 8.16
C ALA A 216 13.54 0.23 6.85
N ILE A 217 12.44 -0.49 6.56
CA ILE A 217 12.25 -1.18 5.28
C ILE A 217 12.22 -0.18 4.11
N GLN A 218 11.48 0.92 4.26
CA GLN A 218 11.44 1.94 3.22
C GLN A 218 12.83 2.52 2.95
N ALA A 219 13.61 2.81 4.01
CA ALA A 219 14.97 3.30 3.88
C ALA A 219 15.89 2.33 3.10
N LEU A 220 15.70 1.01 3.28
CA LEU A 220 16.49 -0.04 2.60
C LEU A 220 16.05 -0.32 1.17
N THR A 221 14.79 -0.04 0.81
CA THR A 221 14.18 -0.55 -0.44
C THR A 221 13.62 0.54 -1.36
N GLY A 222 13.39 1.76 -0.87
CA GLY A 222 12.65 2.78 -1.61
C GLY A 222 11.16 2.51 -1.74
N LEU A 223 10.64 1.42 -1.16
CA LEU A 223 9.24 1.06 -1.23
C LEU A 223 8.49 1.64 -0.03
N THR A 224 7.43 2.39 -0.29
CA THR A 224 6.49 2.78 0.76
C THR A 224 5.74 1.55 1.30
N PRO A 225 5.22 1.58 2.53
CA PRO A 225 4.48 0.45 3.11
C PRO A 225 3.39 -0.15 2.22
N LEU A 226 2.67 0.69 1.47
CA LEU A 226 1.60 0.27 0.55
C LEU A 226 2.10 -0.41 -0.74
N GLN A 227 3.37 -0.21 -1.10
CA GLN A 227 3.98 -0.85 -2.27
C GLN A 227 4.57 -2.23 -1.93
N LEU A 228 4.72 -2.54 -0.64
CA LEU A 228 5.26 -3.82 -0.20
C LEU A 228 4.25 -4.94 -0.40
N LYS A 229 4.71 -6.06 -0.94
CA LYS A 229 3.88 -7.25 -1.12
C LYS A 229 3.56 -7.88 0.23
N LYS A 230 2.36 -8.45 0.35
CA LYS A 230 1.92 -9.23 1.51
C LYS A 230 1.80 -10.69 1.13
N HIS A 231 2.12 -11.57 2.06
CA HIS A 231 1.91 -13.00 1.87
C HIS A 231 0.41 -13.34 1.96
N PRO A 232 -0.19 -14.05 0.98
CA PRO A 232 -1.65 -14.21 0.89
C PRO A 232 -2.32 -14.89 2.10
N SER A 233 -1.63 -15.84 2.76
CA SER A 233 -2.25 -16.64 3.83
C SER A 233 -2.18 -16.01 5.23
N ASN A 234 -1.11 -15.27 5.52
CA ASN A 234 -0.81 -14.77 6.87
C ASN A 234 -0.56 -13.26 6.91
N ASN A 235 -0.57 -12.60 5.75
CA ASN A 235 -0.42 -11.15 5.59
C ASN A 235 0.91 -10.59 6.13
N GLU A 236 1.93 -11.44 6.26
CA GLU A 236 3.28 -11.01 6.58
C GLU A 236 3.85 -10.18 5.42
N THR A 237 4.64 -9.16 5.75
CA THR A 237 5.24 -8.27 4.73
C THR A 237 6.43 -8.94 4.07
N LEU A 238 6.35 -9.12 2.75
CA LEU A 238 7.42 -9.66 1.92
C LEU A 238 8.26 -8.50 1.36
N TRP A 239 9.25 -8.07 2.15
CA TRP A 239 10.05 -6.88 1.82
C TRP A 239 11.45 -7.20 1.29
N ARG A 240 12.04 -8.34 1.67
CA ARG A 240 13.40 -8.72 1.28
C ARG A 240 13.41 -9.46 -0.06
N SER A 241 14.29 -9.06 -0.96
CA SER A 241 14.69 -9.78 -2.17
C SER A 241 16.17 -10.19 -2.09
N ARG A 242 16.63 -11.01 -3.04
CA ARG A 242 18.07 -11.36 -3.14
C ARG A 242 18.97 -10.15 -3.36
N ASP A 243 18.42 -9.11 -3.99
CA ASP A 243 19.16 -7.89 -4.35
C ASP A 243 19.11 -6.82 -3.24
N THR A 244 18.43 -7.09 -2.12
CA THR A 244 18.37 -6.16 -1.00
C THR A 244 19.70 -6.20 -0.25
N ALA A 245 20.48 -5.11 -0.32
CA ALA A 245 21.80 -5.00 0.30
C ALA A 245 21.71 -4.83 1.84
N VAL A 246 21.41 -5.92 2.54
CA VAL A 246 21.30 -5.99 4.02
C VAL A 246 21.73 -7.36 4.53
N SER A 247 22.37 -7.42 5.69
CA SER A 247 22.75 -8.67 6.35
C SER A 247 21.53 -9.51 6.75
N ASP A 248 21.70 -10.84 6.75
CA ASP A 248 20.65 -11.76 7.20
C ASP A 248 20.19 -11.46 8.63
N TYR A 249 21.14 -11.07 9.49
CA TYR A 249 20.84 -10.75 10.88
C TYR A 249 19.96 -9.51 11.00
N LEU A 250 20.33 -8.39 10.38
CA LEU A 250 19.51 -7.18 10.44
C LEU A 250 18.15 -7.41 9.76
N ALA A 251 18.13 -8.15 8.65
CA ALA A 251 16.87 -8.52 7.99
C ALA A 251 15.95 -9.32 8.92
N ALA A 252 16.49 -10.27 9.69
CA ALA A 252 15.72 -11.03 10.66
C ALA A 252 15.19 -10.14 11.79
N VAL A 253 16.00 -9.21 12.31
CA VAL A 253 15.58 -8.24 13.32
C VAL A 253 14.43 -7.36 12.81
N ILE A 254 14.59 -6.73 11.64
CA ILE A 254 13.56 -5.88 11.04
C ILE A 254 12.28 -6.70 10.75
N SER A 255 12.43 -7.91 10.21
CA SER A 255 11.27 -8.79 9.95
C SER A 255 10.53 -9.18 11.23
N LYS A 256 11.23 -9.33 12.36
CA LYS A 256 10.61 -9.57 13.66
C LYS A 256 9.94 -8.30 14.23
N MET A 257 10.46 -7.10 13.96
CA MET A 257 9.80 -5.85 14.35
C MET A 257 8.44 -5.68 13.67
N ILE A 258 8.27 -6.17 12.44
CA ILE A 258 7.10 -5.93 11.60
C ILE A 258 6.16 -7.14 11.41
N ARG A 259 6.23 -8.15 12.29
CA ARG A 259 5.32 -9.32 12.21
C ARG A 259 3.87 -8.89 12.20
N TYR A 260 3.02 -9.57 11.45
CA TYR A 260 1.59 -9.22 11.42
C TYR A 260 0.95 -9.36 12.80
N ASP A 261 1.20 -10.49 13.46
CA ASP A 261 0.77 -10.75 14.84
C ASP A 261 1.67 -10.02 15.86
N SER A 262 1.09 -9.13 16.67
CA SER A 262 1.82 -8.34 17.67
C SER A 262 2.47 -9.21 18.75
N GLN A 263 1.91 -10.38 19.06
CA GLN A 263 2.48 -11.31 20.04
C GLN A 263 3.78 -11.95 19.56
N GLN A 264 4.01 -11.97 18.24
CA GLN A 264 5.22 -12.54 17.63
C GLN A 264 6.32 -11.49 17.41
N ARG A 265 6.03 -10.20 17.67
CA ARG A 265 6.99 -9.10 17.55
C ARG A 265 7.94 -9.06 18.76
N PHE A 266 8.96 -8.21 18.66
CA PHE A 266 9.63 -7.72 19.86
C PHE A 266 8.63 -6.98 20.75
N GLN A 267 8.66 -7.25 22.05
CA GLN A 267 7.66 -6.71 22.97
C GLN A 267 8.05 -5.32 23.49
N THR A 268 9.35 -5.01 23.59
CA THR A 268 9.83 -3.72 24.05
C THR A 268 10.90 -3.12 23.12
N ALA A 269 11.02 -1.79 23.12
CA ALA A 269 12.08 -1.09 22.40
C ALA A 269 13.48 -1.53 22.84
N LYS A 270 13.62 -1.86 24.13
CA LYS A 270 14.84 -2.39 24.74
C LYS A 270 15.27 -3.73 24.14
N ASP A 271 14.32 -4.62 23.87
CA ASP A 271 14.62 -5.92 23.24
C ASP A 271 15.22 -5.74 21.84
N VAL A 272 14.68 -4.78 21.07
CA VAL A 272 15.19 -4.45 19.74
C VAL A 272 16.59 -3.83 19.87
N LEU A 273 16.80 -2.89 20.79
CA LEU A 273 18.12 -2.30 21.06
C LEU A 273 19.15 -3.36 21.44
N GLN A 274 18.77 -4.37 22.21
CA GLN A 274 19.64 -5.48 22.58
C GLN A 274 19.98 -6.35 21.37
N ALA A 275 19.01 -6.68 20.51
CA ALA A 275 19.26 -7.41 19.26
C ALA A 275 20.22 -6.63 18.34
N LEU A 276 20.03 -5.31 18.19
CA LEU A 276 20.90 -4.46 17.36
C LEU A 276 22.34 -4.31 17.90
N LYS A 277 22.60 -4.65 19.17
CA LYS A 277 23.97 -4.69 19.73
C LYS A 277 24.72 -5.96 19.34
N GLN A 278 24.01 -7.02 18.99
CA GLN A 278 24.58 -8.32 18.61
C GLN A 278 24.90 -8.42 17.12
N ILE A 279 24.69 -7.35 16.34
CA ILE A 279 25.08 -7.30 14.93
C ILE A 279 26.59 -7.55 14.84
N PRO A 280 27.02 -8.62 14.14
CA PRO A 280 28.43 -8.95 14.02
C PRO A 280 29.19 -7.78 13.42
N SER A 281 30.08 -7.18 14.22
CA SER A 281 30.94 -6.09 13.76
C SER A 281 32.06 -6.68 12.90
N GLY A 282 31.78 -6.85 11.61
CA GLY A 282 32.77 -7.31 10.63
C GLY A 282 32.97 -8.83 10.60
N ALA A 283 32.16 -9.52 9.80
CA ALA A 283 32.59 -10.70 9.08
C ALA A 283 31.92 -10.62 7.70
N GLY A 284 32.72 -10.69 6.64
CA GLY A 284 32.24 -10.60 5.27
C GLY A 284 31.11 -11.58 5.00
N SER A 285 30.26 -11.26 4.01
CA SER A 285 29.21 -12.11 3.46
C SER A 285 29.70 -13.55 3.29
N GLN A 286 29.52 -14.37 4.33
CA GLN A 286 29.40 -15.80 4.14
C GLN A 286 27.93 -16.01 3.83
N ILE A 287 27.65 -16.11 2.53
CA ILE A 287 26.42 -16.69 2.02
C ILE A 287 26.39 -18.10 2.60
N ILE A 288 25.65 -18.29 3.68
CA ILE A 288 25.23 -19.63 4.07
C ILE A 288 24.09 -19.95 3.11
N ASP A 289 24.37 -20.78 2.12
CA ASP A 289 23.32 -21.42 1.30
C ASP A 289 22.48 -22.29 2.23
N VAL A 290 21.46 -21.70 2.85
CA VAL A 290 20.38 -22.45 3.47
C VAL A 290 19.45 -22.81 2.33
N GLU A 291 19.55 -24.05 1.88
CA GLU A 291 18.63 -24.67 0.94
C GLU A 291 17.23 -24.65 1.56
N TYR A 292 16.43 -23.64 1.19
CA TYR A 292 15.02 -23.59 1.54
C TYR A 292 14.30 -24.67 0.72
N SER A 293 14.01 -25.81 1.36
CA SER A 293 13.07 -26.79 0.84
C SER A 293 11.66 -26.20 0.92
N VAL A 294 11.22 -25.61 -0.19
CA VAL A 294 9.81 -25.28 -0.40
C VAL A 294 9.07 -26.61 -0.57
N PHE A 295 8.33 -27.04 0.45
CA PHE A 295 7.31 -28.08 0.28
C PHE A 295 6.22 -27.54 -0.64
N SER A 296 6.31 -27.91 -1.93
CA SER A 296 5.31 -27.63 -2.95
C SER A 296 4.32 -28.80 -3.02
N ASP A 297 3.30 -28.78 -2.18
CA ASP A 297 2.13 -29.64 -2.36
C ASP A 297 0.88 -28.77 -2.47
N TYR A 298 0.65 -28.16 -3.63
CA TYR A 298 -0.68 -27.86 -4.17
C TYR A 298 -0.61 -27.69 -5.70
N PRO A 299 -1.62 -28.15 -6.45
CA PRO A 299 -1.55 -28.38 -7.89
C PRO A 299 -1.59 -27.07 -8.70
N GLN A 300 -0.59 -26.90 -9.57
CA GLN A 300 -0.60 -25.92 -10.64
C GLN A 300 -1.69 -26.26 -11.65
N ASN A 301 -2.76 -25.45 -11.72
CA ASN A 301 -3.59 -25.39 -12.90
C ASN A 301 -3.04 -24.30 -13.84
N ASP A 302 -2.40 -24.79 -14.90
CA ASP A 302 -2.21 -24.23 -16.24
C ASP A 302 -2.20 -22.71 -16.42
N CYS A 303 -0.99 -22.16 -16.54
CA CYS A 303 -0.72 -21.09 -17.49
C CYS A 303 0.62 -21.33 -18.19
N TYR A 304 0.56 -21.24 -19.51
CA TYR A 304 1.46 -21.75 -20.53
C TYR A 304 2.93 -21.33 -20.40
N LYS A 305 3.81 -22.34 -20.57
CA LYS A 305 5.26 -22.22 -20.77
C LYS A 305 5.57 -21.37 -22.00
N ILE A 306 6.28 -20.26 -21.80
CA ILE A 306 7.02 -19.58 -22.87
C ILE A 306 8.41 -20.23 -22.94
N ASN A 307 8.69 -20.95 -24.03
CA ASN A 307 10.03 -21.42 -24.34
C ASN A 307 10.88 -20.25 -24.85
N THR A 308 11.60 -19.58 -23.95
CA THR A 308 12.75 -18.76 -24.32
C THR A 308 14.00 -19.64 -24.34
N LYS A 309 14.41 -20.09 -25.53
CA LYS A 309 15.81 -20.47 -25.78
C LYS A 309 16.56 -19.20 -26.18
N LEU A 310 17.31 -18.62 -25.25
CA LEU A 310 18.39 -17.69 -25.56
C LEU A 310 19.68 -18.51 -25.60
N SER A 311 20.30 -18.54 -26.78
CA SER A 311 21.68 -18.98 -26.94
C SER A 311 22.61 -17.89 -26.44
N GLU A 312 23.48 -18.21 -25.50
CA GLU A 312 24.72 -17.46 -25.28
C GLU A 312 25.85 -18.11 -26.08
N ASN A 313 26.52 -17.35 -26.95
CA ASN A 313 27.94 -17.06 -26.73
C ASN A 313 28.48 -15.91 -27.60
N LYS A 314 28.94 -14.89 -26.88
CA LYS A 314 30.19 -14.09 -27.02
C LYS A 314 30.49 -13.30 -28.30
N GLY A 315 30.68 -11.99 -28.10
CA GLY A 315 31.61 -11.18 -28.91
C GLY A 315 31.48 -9.66 -28.80
N SER A 316 32.04 -9.06 -27.73
CA SER A 316 32.57 -7.68 -27.62
C SER A 316 31.69 -6.44 -27.90
N SER A 317 31.37 -5.74 -26.81
CA SER A 317 31.20 -4.28 -26.64
C SER A 317 32.56 -3.53 -26.79
N PRO A 318 32.68 -2.16 -26.91
CA PRO A 318 31.89 -1.17 -26.15
C PRO A 318 31.64 0.27 -26.72
N LEU A 319 30.68 0.94 -26.04
CA LEU A 319 30.58 2.37 -25.66
C LEU A 319 30.50 3.51 -26.71
N LEU A 320 29.35 4.21 -26.75
CA LEU A 320 29.27 5.62 -26.32
C LEU A 320 27.81 6.14 -26.16
N THR A 321 27.59 6.73 -24.99
CA THR A 321 26.42 7.47 -24.52
C THR A 321 26.24 8.80 -25.26
N GLY A 322 25.00 9.17 -25.62
CA GLY A 322 24.66 10.58 -25.89
C GLY A 322 23.43 10.86 -26.77
N MET A 323 22.37 11.37 -26.12
CA MET A 323 21.27 12.21 -26.64
C MET A 323 20.07 11.57 -27.37
N LYS A 324 18.91 11.76 -26.72
CA LYS A 324 17.54 11.59 -27.20
C LYS A 324 17.18 12.70 -28.20
N VAL A 325 16.65 12.35 -29.38
CA VAL A 325 15.52 13.05 -30.03
C VAL A 325 14.69 11.99 -30.75
N GLY A 326 13.39 11.99 -30.51
CA GLY A 326 12.47 10.98 -30.99
C GLY A 326 12.32 10.98 -32.50
N LEU A 327 12.29 9.78 -33.07
CA LEU A 327 11.49 9.41 -34.24
C LEU A 327 11.19 7.91 -34.10
N ALA A 328 9.90 7.59 -34.04
CA ALA A 328 9.42 6.22 -34.03
C ALA A 328 9.77 5.57 -35.38
N ALA A 329 10.73 4.66 -35.36
CA ALA A 329 11.07 3.82 -36.51
C ALA A 329 11.51 2.45 -36.00
N ASN A 330 10.58 1.65 -35.48
CA ASN A 330 10.68 0.19 -35.56
C ASN A 330 10.27 -0.27 -36.98
N SER A 331 10.81 0.40 -38.00
CA SER A 331 11.09 -0.21 -39.28
C SER A 331 12.30 -1.09 -39.05
N ILE A 332 12.10 -2.41 -39.05
CA ILE A 332 13.20 -3.35 -39.25
C ILE A 332 13.76 -3.03 -40.64
N ILE A 333 14.73 -2.12 -40.66
CA ILE A 333 15.79 -2.04 -41.65
C ILE A 333 17.01 -2.59 -40.92
N ILE A 334 16.97 -3.87 -40.55
CA ILE A 334 18.15 -4.62 -40.15
C ILE A 334 18.10 -5.92 -40.95
N GLY A 335 18.68 -5.83 -42.14
CA GLY A 335 18.82 -6.91 -43.12
C GLY A 335 18.75 -6.34 -44.53
N PHE A 336 19.88 -6.34 -45.25
CA PHE A 336 20.02 -6.08 -46.70
C PHE A 336 20.21 -4.63 -47.16
N GLY A 337 21.24 -3.96 -46.62
CA GLY A 337 21.74 -2.70 -47.16
C GLY A 337 23.24 -2.51 -46.93
N ALA A 338 24.08 -3.46 -47.35
CA ALA A 338 25.54 -3.33 -47.26
C ALA A 338 26.31 -4.02 -48.41
N TYR A 339 25.84 -3.89 -49.64
CA TYR A 339 26.66 -4.06 -50.85
C TYR A 339 26.21 -3.08 -51.93
N SER A 340 26.54 -1.80 -51.75
CA SER A 340 26.62 -0.84 -52.86
C SER A 340 27.43 0.38 -52.42
N ILE A 341 28.72 0.18 -52.17
CA ILE A 341 29.67 1.27 -52.30
C ILE A 341 30.69 0.82 -53.35
N VAL A 342 30.94 1.71 -54.30
CA VAL A 342 31.77 1.57 -55.51
C VAL A 342 31.10 0.83 -56.67
N ASN A 343 30.22 1.54 -57.38
CA ASN A 343 30.44 1.84 -58.79
C ASN A 343 29.45 2.90 -59.28
N HIS A 344 29.99 3.95 -59.92
CA HIS A 344 29.21 4.95 -60.62
C HIS A 344 28.56 4.31 -61.85
N THR A 345 27.31 3.84 -61.69
CA THR A 345 26.47 3.36 -62.80
C THR A 345 25.10 4.04 -62.66
N PRO A 346 24.46 4.50 -63.75
CA PRO A 346 23.17 5.16 -63.67
C PRO A 346 22.19 4.21 -62.98
N ALA A 347 21.41 4.71 -62.02
CA ALA A 347 20.44 3.91 -61.25
C ALA A 347 19.75 2.88 -62.15
N SER A 348 20.10 1.60 -61.97
CA SER A 348 19.64 0.51 -62.83
C SER A 348 18.11 0.49 -62.81
N GLN A 349 17.50 0.17 -63.96
CA GLN A 349 16.06 0.02 -64.08
C GLN A 349 15.48 -0.93 -63.02
N GLY A 350 16.28 -1.94 -62.59
CA GLY A 350 15.98 -2.84 -61.48
C GLY A 350 15.82 -2.14 -60.12
N ASN A 351 16.69 -1.18 -59.76
CA ASN A 351 16.58 -0.43 -58.50
C ASN A 351 15.30 0.42 -58.46
N LYS A 352 14.95 1.05 -59.59
CA LYS A 352 13.71 1.83 -59.70
C LYS A 352 12.48 0.94 -59.62
N ALA A 353 12.50 -0.23 -60.27
CA ALA A 353 11.42 -1.22 -60.20
C ALA A 353 11.22 -1.76 -58.78
N LEU A 354 12.31 -2.09 -58.07
CA LEU A 354 12.22 -2.57 -56.68
C LEU A 354 11.74 -1.49 -55.71
N SER A 355 12.18 -0.24 -55.90
CA SER A 355 11.68 0.89 -55.11
C SER A 355 10.19 1.16 -55.36
N GLN A 356 9.73 1.06 -56.60
CA GLN A 356 8.30 1.18 -56.91
C GLN A 356 7.51 0.02 -56.31
N ALA A 357 8.04 -1.21 -56.39
CA ALA A 357 7.42 -2.38 -55.77
C ALA A 357 7.23 -2.20 -54.25
N LYS A 358 8.26 -1.68 -53.55
CA LYS A 358 8.19 -1.34 -52.11
C LYS A 358 7.07 -0.32 -51.84
N LYS A 359 6.96 0.72 -52.67
CA LYS A 359 5.91 1.74 -52.55
C LYS A 359 4.50 1.16 -52.77
N GLU A 360 4.32 0.28 -53.76
CA GLU A 360 3.03 -0.39 -53.98
C GLU A 360 2.68 -1.34 -52.82
N TYR A 361 3.67 -2.00 -52.22
CA TYR A 361 3.45 -2.83 -51.05
C TYR A 361 2.97 -2.00 -49.85
N GLU A 362 3.61 -0.85 -49.60
CA GLU A 362 3.22 0.08 -48.53
C GLU A 362 1.85 0.72 -48.77
N SER A 363 1.50 1.02 -50.03
CA SER A 363 0.19 1.57 -50.42
C SER A 363 -0.95 0.56 -50.29
N GLY A 364 -0.62 -0.73 -50.26
CA GLY A 364 -1.53 -1.83 -50.04
C GLY A 364 -1.88 -2.65 -51.30
N ASP A 365 -1.14 -2.47 -52.39
CA ASP A 365 -1.27 -3.27 -53.60
C ASP A 365 -0.17 -4.36 -53.68
N LEU A 366 -0.38 -5.42 -52.90
CA LEU A 366 0.53 -6.58 -52.88
C LEU A 366 0.71 -7.22 -54.26
N GLN A 367 -0.34 -7.25 -55.10
CA GLN A 367 -0.26 -7.93 -56.39
C GLN A 367 0.61 -7.15 -57.37
N SER A 368 0.44 -5.83 -57.44
CA SER A 368 1.30 -4.96 -58.25
C SER A 368 2.73 -4.97 -57.72
N ALA A 369 2.93 -4.95 -56.39
CA ALA A 369 4.26 -5.06 -55.78
C ALA A 369 4.99 -6.34 -56.17
N ILE A 370 4.33 -7.51 -56.09
CA ILE A 370 4.90 -8.79 -56.49
C ILE A 370 5.16 -8.85 -57.99
N ALA A 371 4.25 -8.34 -58.82
CA ALA A 371 4.43 -8.30 -60.27
C ALA A 371 5.66 -7.48 -60.68
N LEU A 372 5.82 -6.30 -60.06
CA LEU A 372 6.99 -5.44 -60.26
C LEU A 372 8.28 -6.12 -59.79
N ALA A 373 8.28 -6.74 -58.60
CA ALA A 373 9.44 -7.48 -58.09
C ALA A 373 9.82 -8.69 -58.99
N LYS A 374 8.83 -9.43 -59.52
CA LYS A 374 9.06 -10.55 -60.45
C LYS A 374 9.54 -10.13 -61.83
N SER A 375 9.19 -8.92 -62.28
CA SER A 375 9.62 -8.37 -63.57
C SER A 375 11.08 -7.92 -63.61
N ILE A 376 11.77 -7.90 -62.46
CA ILE A 376 13.18 -7.57 -62.38
C ILE A 376 13.99 -8.68 -63.08
N PRO A 377 14.83 -8.35 -64.08
CA PRO A 377 15.63 -9.33 -64.80
C PRO A 377 16.63 -10.08 -63.92
N SER A 378 16.92 -11.35 -64.25
CA SER A 378 17.82 -12.22 -63.47
C SER A 378 19.30 -11.79 -63.47
N ASP A 379 19.69 -10.96 -64.44
CA ASP A 379 21.01 -10.33 -64.54
C ASP A 379 21.13 -9.03 -63.74
N SER A 380 20.03 -8.55 -63.13
CA SER A 380 20.03 -7.38 -62.25
C SER A 380 20.70 -7.66 -60.91
N ASN A 381 21.50 -6.71 -60.43
CA ASN A 381 22.18 -6.79 -59.14
C ASN A 381 21.22 -6.89 -57.92
N VAL A 382 19.98 -6.43 -58.07
CA VAL A 382 18.94 -6.51 -57.03
C VAL A 382 17.98 -7.70 -57.21
N TYR A 383 18.21 -8.57 -58.20
CA TYR A 383 17.36 -9.73 -58.41
C TYR A 383 17.26 -10.67 -57.20
N PRO A 384 18.37 -11.03 -56.50
CA PRO A 384 18.28 -11.88 -55.32
C PRO A 384 17.47 -11.24 -54.17
N GLU A 385 17.62 -9.93 -53.97
CA GLU A 385 16.84 -9.16 -52.98
C GLU A 385 15.35 -9.18 -53.35
N ALA A 386 15.02 -8.87 -54.61
CA ALA A 386 13.64 -8.84 -55.09
C ALA A 386 12.93 -10.20 -54.92
N GLN A 387 13.62 -11.31 -55.19
CA GLN A 387 13.04 -12.64 -55.02
C GLN A 387 12.84 -13.02 -53.54
N ALA A 388 13.78 -12.66 -52.66
CA ALA A 388 13.65 -12.90 -51.23
C ALA A 388 12.48 -12.11 -50.61
N THR A 389 12.35 -10.83 -50.99
CA THR A 389 11.32 -9.92 -50.47
C THR A 389 9.89 -10.35 -50.83
N ILE A 390 9.66 -11.03 -51.96
CA ILE A 390 8.31 -11.51 -52.34
C ILE A 390 7.74 -12.46 -51.27
N GLY A 391 8.54 -13.43 -50.80
CA GLY A 391 8.10 -14.39 -49.79
C GLY A 391 7.78 -13.72 -48.46
N GLU A 392 8.64 -12.79 -48.04
CA GLU A 392 8.45 -12.01 -46.82
C GLU A 392 7.19 -11.14 -46.88
N TRP A 393 6.96 -10.44 -48.00
CA TRP A 393 5.78 -9.61 -48.20
C TRP A 393 4.50 -10.42 -48.11
N GLN A 394 4.45 -11.59 -48.76
CA GLN A 394 3.28 -12.47 -48.72
C GLN A 394 3.00 -12.95 -47.30
N GLN A 395 4.03 -13.37 -46.57
CA GLN A 395 3.89 -13.82 -45.19
C GLN A 395 3.42 -12.69 -44.26
N GLN A 396 4.09 -11.53 -44.30
CA GLN A 396 3.73 -10.38 -43.49
C GLN A 396 2.33 -9.87 -43.82
N TRP A 397 1.94 -9.89 -45.10
CA TRP A 397 0.60 -9.48 -45.52
C TRP A 397 -0.48 -10.42 -44.98
N GLN A 398 -0.25 -11.73 -44.99
CA GLN A 398 -1.17 -12.72 -44.43
C GLN A 398 -1.31 -12.52 -42.91
N VAL A 399 -0.20 -12.33 -42.20
CA VAL A 399 -0.21 -12.05 -40.75
C VAL A 399 -0.97 -10.75 -40.47
N ALA A 400 -0.68 -9.68 -41.21
CA ALA A 400 -1.35 -8.39 -41.06
C ALA A 400 -2.87 -8.50 -41.28
N ALA A 401 -3.29 -9.19 -42.33
CA ALA A 401 -4.70 -9.41 -42.63
C ALA A 401 -5.41 -10.19 -41.52
N GLN A 402 -4.79 -11.25 -41.00
CA GLN A 402 -5.34 -12.05 -39.91
C GLN A 402 -5.48 -11.25 -38.61
N GLN A 403 -4.43 -10.51 -38.22
CA GLN A 403 -4.45 -9.68 -37.02
C GLN A 403 -5.44 -8.52 -37.13
N TYR A 404 -5.57 -7.90 -38.32
CA TYR A 404 -6.56 -6.87 -38.56
C TYR A 404 -7.99 -7.39 -38.45
N GLU A 405 -8.28 -8.59 -38.98
CA GLU A 405 -9.61 -9.17 -38.85
C GLU A 405 -9.92 -9.55 -37.39
N ALA A 406 -8.94 -10.08 -36.66
CA ALA A 406 -9.06 -10.31 -35.22
C ALA A 406 -9.37 -9.01 -34.46
N ALA A 407 -8.66 -7.91 -34.78
CA ALA A 407 -8.91 -6.59 -34.21
C ALA A 407 -10.31 -6.08 -34.53
N LYS A 408 -10.82 -6.29 -35.76
CA LYS A 408 -12.19 -5.91 -36.14
C LYS A 408 -13.25 -6.69 -35.38
N ILE A 409 -13.06 -8.00 -35.21
CA ILE A 409 -13.99 -8.85 -34.44
C ILE A 409 -14.02 -8.39 -32.98
N ALA A 410 -12.84 -8.23 -32.37
CA ALA A 410 -12.72 -7.72 -31.01
C ALA A 410 -13.37 -6.34 -30.83
N PHE A 411 -13.24 -5.46 -31.83
CA PHE A 411 -13.87 -4.14 -31.81
C PHE A 411 -15.40 -4.22 -31.82
N LYS A 412 -15.99 -5.11 -32.63
CA LYS A 412 -17.44 -5.33 -32.67
C LYS A 412 -17.96 -5.90 -31.35
N GLU A 413 -17.18 -6.75 -30.70
CA GLU A 413 -17.50 -7.36 -29.41
C GLU A 413 -17.14 -6.48 -28.21
N SER A 414 -16.68 -5.24 -28.43
CA SER A 414 -16.23 -4.31 -27.38
C SER A 414 -15.08 -4.85 -26.51
N ARG A 415 -14.28 -5.80 -27.02
CA ARG A 415 -13.07 -6.33 -26.37
C ARG A 415 -11.87 -5.44 -26.67
N TRP A 416 -11.87 -4.23 -26.11
CA TRP A 416 -10.92 -3.17 -26.46
C TRP A 416 -9.44 -3.53 -26.23
N THR A 417 -9.13 -4.29 -25.17
CA THR A 417 -7.77 -4.78 -24.88
C THR A 417 -7.25 -5.68 -26.00
N ASP A 418 -8.11 -6.52 -26.57
CA ASP A 418 -7.76 -7.42 -27.66
C ASP A 418 -7.61 -6.66 -28.99
N VAL A 419 -8.33 -5.54 -29.18
CA VAL A 419 -8.10 -4.62 -30.31
C VAL A 419 -6.69 -4.04 -30.24
N ILE A 420 -6.27 -3.55 -29.06
CA ILE A 420 -4.92 -2.98 -28.87
C ILE A 420 -3.85 -4.05 -29.06
N ARG A 421 -4.03 -5.24 -28.46
CA ARG A 421 -3.07 -6.35 -28.56
C ARG A 421 -2.92 -6.84 -30.01
N SER A 422 -4.03 -7.03 -30.72
CA SER A 422 -4.01 -7.46 -32.13
C SER A 422 -3.36 -6.38 -33.01
N GLY A 423 -3.66 -5.10 -32.76
CA GLY A 423 -3.05 -3.99 -33.48
C GLY A 423 -1.53 -3.87 -33.27
N ALA A 424 -1.03 -4.17 -32.06
CA ALA A 424 0.41 -4.19 -31.77
C ALA A 424 1.15 -5.32 -32.52
N ASN A 425 0.46 -6.39 -32.92
CA ASN A 425 1.03 -7.52 -33.65
C ASN A 425 0.98 -7.35 -35.18
N ILE A 426 0.44 -6.24 -35.69
CA ILE A 426 0.38 -5.98 -37.12
C ILE A 426 1.75 -5.48 -37.61
N PRO A 427 2.33 -6.08 -38.67
CA PRO A 427 3.55 -5.59 -39.30
C PRO A 427 3.50 -4.11 -39.64
N ASN A 428 4.66 -3.45 -39.65
CA ASN A 428 4.76 -2.02 -39.92
C ASN A 428 4.62 -1.70 -41.42
N ILE A 429 3.40 -1.85 -41.95
CA ILE A 429 3.02 -1.58 -43.35
C ILE A 429 2.02 -0.42 -43.32
N GLU A 430 2.31 0.68 -44.03
CA GLU A 430 1.55 1.93 -43.95
C GLU A 430 0.03 1.73 -44.16
N TYR A 431 -0.36 0.95 -45.17
CA TYR A 431 -1.75 0.58 -45.42
C TYR A 431 -2.45 -0.05 -44.21
N TRP A 432 -1.84 -1.05 -43.58
CA TRP A 432 -2.43 -1.77 -42.43
C TRP A 432 -2.40 -0.93 -41.15
N GLN A 433 -1.35 -0.13 -40.97
CA GLN A 433 -1.22 0.81 -39.86
C GLN A 433 -2.33 1.86 -39.92
N THR A 434 -2.57 2.47 -41.09
CA THR A 434 -3.63 3.47 -41.28
C THR A 434 -5.01 2.91 -40.92
N LYS A 435 -5.31 1.69 -41.36
CA LYS A 435 -6.58 1.02 -41.05
C LYS A 435 -6.73 0.68 -39.57
N THR A 436 -5.65 0.23 -38.93
CA THR A 436 -5.70 -0.26 -37.55
C THR A 436 -5.63 0.85 -36.54
N ASN A 437 -4.86 1.91 -36.81
CA ASN A 437 -4.69 3.06 -35.94
C ASN A 437 -6.03 3.71 -35.58
N ARG A 438 -7.01 3.72 -36.50
CA ARG A 438 -8.36 4.20 -36.22
C ARG A 438 -9.07 3.34 -35.16
N LEU A 439 -9.03 2.02 -35.30
CA LEU A 439 -9.65 1.08 -34.36
C LEU A 439 -8.96 1.14 -32.99
N VAL A 440 -7.63 1.14 -32.97
CA VAL A 440 -6.83 1.24 -31.75
C VAL A 440 -7.07 2.57 -31.03
N LYS A 441 -7.15 3.69 -31.76
CA LYS A 441 -7.46 5.00 -31.18
C LYS A 441 -8.84 5.01 -30.52
N GLN A 442 -9.86 4.46 -31.18
CA GLN A 442 -11.20 4.36 -30.61
C GLN A 442 -11.23 3.42 -29.39
N ALA A 443 -10.58 2.26 -29.47
CA ALA A 443 -10.47 1.32 -28.35
C ALA A 443 -9.80 1.97 -27.12
N ARG A 444 -8.76 2.81 -27.32
CA ARG A 444 -8.12 3.56 -26.23
C ARG A 444 -9.07 4.56 -25.57
N ILE A 445 -9.86 5.29 -26.36
CA ILE A 445 -10.87 6.21 -25.83
C ILE A 445 -11.93 5.44 -25.02
N SER A 446 -12.36 4.27 -25.50
CA SER A 446 -13.32 3.44 -24.78
C SER A 446 -12.76 2.84 -23.49
N ILE A 447 -11.50 2.38 -23.47
CA ILE A 447 -10.83 1.92 -22.25
C ILE A 447 -10.74 3.06 -21.23
N GLU A 448 -10.42 4.27 -21.68
CA GLU A 448 -10.31 5.43 -20.81
C GLU A 448 -11.67 5.79 -20.19
N ALA A 449 -12.74 5.79 -20.97
CA ALA A 449 -14.10 6.00 -20.47
C ALA A 449 -14.53 4.91 -19.47
N GLN A 450 -14.21 3.63 -19.74
CA GLN A 450 -14.48 2.53 -18.80
C GLN A 450 -13.68 2.67 -17.51
N LYS A 451 -12.41 3.10 -17.59
CA LYS A 451 -11.59 3.39 -16.40
C LYS A 451 -12.27 4.42 -15.52
N GLU A 452 -12.67 5.57 -16.09
CA GLU A 452 -13.31 6.65 -15.34
C GLU A 452 -14.62 6.18 -14.69
N GLU A 453 -15.43 5.40 -15.39
CA GLU A 453 -16.66 4.83 -14.84
C GLU A 453 -16.38 3.87 -13.67
N TYR A 454 -15.43 2.94 -13.81
CA TYR A 454 -15.09 2.01 -12.74
C TYR A 454 -14.43 2.71 -11.55
N LEU A 455 -13.60 3.73 -11.78
CA LEU A 455 -13.03 4.56 -10.72
C LEU A 455 -14.13 5.29 -9.95
N ALA A 456 -15.09 5.92 -10.65
CA ALA A 456 -16.21 6.61 -10.01
C ALA A 456 -17.03 5.65 -9.12
N ARG A 457 -17.39 4.47 -9.65
CA ARG A 457 -18.10 3.43 -8.88
C ARG A 457 -17.27 2.93 -7.69
N ALA A 458 -15.96 2.74 -7.87
CA ALA A 458 -15.08 2.33 -6.79
C ALA A 458 -15.06 3.37 -5.66
N TYR A 459 -14.98 4.66 -6.01
CA TYR A 459 -14.99 5.76 -5.05
C TYR A 459 -16.33 5.89 -4.32
N GLU A 460 -17.44 5.71 -5.02
CA GLU A 460 -18.78 5.68 -4.42
C GLU A 460 -18.90 4.56 -3.37
N LYS A 461 -18.47 3.33 -3.73
CA LYS A 461 -18.48 2.19 -2.79
C LYS A 461 -17.54 2.40 -1.60
N ALA A 462 -16.36 2.97 -1.84
CA ALA A 462 -15.42 3.30 -0.77
C ALA A 462 -15.99 4.38 0.17
N ALA A 463 -16.70 5.38 -0.34
CA ALA A 463 -17.39 6.40 0.45
C ALA A 463 -18.51 5.78 1.31
N ALA A 464 -19.22 4.79 0.77
CA ALA A 464 -20.18 3.97 1.50
C ALA A 464 -19.54 2.91 2.43
N LYS A 465 -18.21 2.92 2.57
CA LYS A 465 -17.43 2.02 3.43
C LYS A 465 -17.46 0.53 2.99
N ASP A 466 -17.84 0.28 1.74
CA ASP A 466 -17.82 -1.04 1.11
C ASP A 466 -16.56 -1.21 0.26
N PHE A 467 -15.45 -1.52 0.92
CA PHE A 467 -14.16 -1.71 0.26
C PHE A 467 -14.10 -2.98 -0.60
N ASN A 468 -14.91 -4.00 -0.30
CA ASN A 468 -14.95 -5.22 -1.08
C ASN A 468 -15.49 -4.94 -2.49
N SER A 469 -16.61 -4.20 -2.57
CA SER A 469 -17.17 -3.79 -3.85
C SER A 469 -16.30 -2.74 -4.54
N ALA A 470 -15.67 -1.83 -3.79
CA ALA A 470 -14.72 -0.87 -4.36
C ALA A 470 -13.54 -1.58 -5.04
N LEU A 471 -12.92 -2.55 -4.37
CA LEU A 471 -11.84 -3.36 -4.93
C LEU A 471 -12.31 -4.18 -6.13
N HIS A 472 -13.52 -4.74 -6.09
CA HIS A 472 -14.10 -5.44 -7.23
C HIS A 472 -14.12 -4.55 -8.49
N PHE A 473 -14.56 -3.29 -8.39
CA PHE A 473 -14.53 -2.36 -9.53
C PHE A 473 -13.12 -2.01 -9.98
N LEU A 474 -12.18 -1.79 -9.05
CA LEU A 474 -10.79 -1.53 -9.41
C LEU A 474 -10.15 -2.70 -10.17
N ARG A 475 -10.51 -3.95 -9.85
CA ARG A 475 -10.03 -5.16 -10.58
C ARG A 475 -10.52 -5.21 -12.04
N GLN A 476 -11.63 -4.53 -12.36
CA GLN A 476 -12.19 -4.51 -13.72
C GLN A 476 -11.50 -3.49 -14.63
N ILE A 477 -10.67 -2.59 -14.09
CA ILE A 477 -9.97 -1.57 -14.89
C ILE A 477 -8.91 -2.25 -15.76
N PRO A 478 -8.95 -2.08 -17.10
CA PRO A 478 -7.95 -2.63 -18.00
C PRO A 478 -6.54 -2.11 -17.68
N ARG A 479 -5.54 -3.00 -17.71
CA ARG A 479 -4.13 -2.65 -17.44
C ARG A 479 -3.54 -1.71 -18.49
N GLU A 480 -4.11 -1.73 -19.69
CA GLU A 480 -3.73 -0.93 -20.85
C GLU A 480 -4.20 0.54 -20.76
N SER A 481 -4.89 0.92 -19.69
CA SER A 481 -5.29 2.31 -19.43
C SER A 481 -4.10 3.19 -19.07
N HIS A 482 -4.18 4.48 -19.40
CA HIS A 482 -3.20 5.47 -18.93
C HIS A 482 -3.49 5.74 -17.44
N ASP A 483 -2.44 5.94 -16.63
CA ASP A 483 -2.49 6.13 -15.16
C ASP A 483 -2.63 4.86 -14.30
N THR A 484 -1.91 3.79 -14.65
CA THR A 484 -1.79 2.57 -13.83
C THR A 484 -1.37 2.86 -12.38
N ASN A 485 -0.57 3.91 -12.15
CA ASN A 485 -0.08 4.28 -10.82
C ASN A 485 -1.20 4.71 -9.87
N LEU A 486 -2.16 5.51 -10.33
CA LEU A 486 -3.28 5.97 -9.48
C LEU A 486 -4.18 4.80 -9.09
N VAL A 487 -4.50 3.94 -10.06
CA VAL A 487 -5.33 2.74 -9.83
C VAL A 487 -4.64 1.81 -8.84
N GLN A 488 -3.34 1.55 -9.01
CA GLN A 488 -2.56 0.73 -8.09
C GLN A 488 -2.51 1.33 -6.68
N GLN A 489 -2.31 2.65 -6.57
CA GLN A 489 -2.31 3.33 -5.27
C GLN A 489 -3.66 3.19 -4.56
N LYS A 490 -4.77 3.40 -5.27
CA LYS A 490 -6.12 3.24 -4.71
C LYS A 490 -6.46 1.80 -4.37
N PHE A 491 -5.95 0.86 -5.17
CA PHE A 491 -6.09 -0.55 -4.88
C PHE A 491 -5.43 -0.91 -3.54
N ALA A 492 -4.15 -0.53 -3.36
CA ALA A 492 -3.42 -0.78 -2.12
C ALA A 492 -4.08 -0.09 -0.91
N GLU A 493 -4.55 1.15 -1.08
CA GLU A 493 -5.30 1.88 -0.05
C GLU A 493 -6.56 1.11 0.39
N TYR A 494 -7.38 0.65 -0.55
CA TYR A 494 -8.65 -0.01 -0.26
C TYR A 494 -8.47 -1.43 0.25
N GLU A 495 -7.44 -2.15 -0.22
CA GLU A 495 -7.07 -3.47 0.29
C GLU A 495 -6.68 -3.40 1.76
N GLN A 496 -5.83 -2.43 2.12
CA GLN A 496 -5.48 -2.24 3.54
C GLN A 496 -6.72 -1.88 4.37
N LYS A 497 -7.58 -0.96 3.89
CA LYS A 497 -8.81 -0.60 4.60
C LYS A 497 -9.78 -1.79 4.75
N GLN A 498 -9.86 -2.68 3.76
CA GLN A 498 -10.65 -3.91 3.82
C GLN A 498 -10.09 -4.86 4.89
N LEU A 499 -8.79 -5.09 4.91
CA LEU A 499 -8.13 -5.96 5.88
C LEU A 499 -8.36 -5.50 7.31
N VAL A 500 -8.19 -4.19 7.54
CA VAL A 500 -8.43 -3.59 8.84
C VAL A 500 -9.90 -3.77 9.26
N ARG A 501 -10.84 -3.51 8.35
CA ARG A 501 -12.27 -3.72 8.61
C ARG A 501 -12.59 -5.19 8.94
N ALA A 502 -11.97 -6.13 8.24
CA ALA A 502 -12.14 -7.56 8.50
C ALA A 502 -11.66 -7.95 9.91
N THR A 503 -10.50 -7.42 10.32
CA THR A 503 -9.95 -7.62 11.66
C THR A 503 -10.84 -7.01 12.74
N TYR A 504 -11.38 -5.81 12.50
CA TYR A 504 -12.36 -5.17 13.38
C TYR A 504 -13.63 -6.02 13.56
N LEU A 505 -14.22 -6.51 12.46
CA LEU A 505 -15.41 -7.35 12.51
C LEU A 505 -15.15 -8.65 13.31
N LEU A 506 -13.99 -9.27 13.13
CA LEU A 506 -13.60 -10.47 13.89
C LEU A 506 -13.51 -10.18 15.38
N GLN A 507 -12.90 -9.05 15.77
CA GLN A 507 -12.78 -8.68 17.18
C GLN A 507 -14.14 -8.35 17.80
N GLN A 508 -15.00 -7.62 17.08
CA GLN A 508 -16.36 -7.35 17.56
C GLN A 508 -17.14 -8.65 17.79
N ALA A 509 -16.97 -9.64 16.92
CA ALA A 509 -17.57 -10.96 17.14
C ALA A 509 -17.08 -11.62 18.43
N TYR A 510 -15.78 -11.53 18.74
CA TYR A 510 -15.23 -12.06 20.00
C TYR A 510 -15.81 -11.34 21.21
N ASN A 511 -15.85 -10.00 21.18
CA ASN A 511 -16.41 -9.21 22.28
C ASN A 511 -17.89 -9.55 22.53
N GLN A 512 -18.70 -9.74 21.47
CA GLN A 512 -20.10 -10.16 21.65
C GLN A 512 -20.22 -11.58 22.20
N ALA A 513 -19.35 -12.49 21.77
CA ALA A 513 -19.33 -13.87 22.27
C ALA A 513 -18.92 -13.96 23.74
N GLU A 514 -17.99 -13.11 24.20
CA GLU A 514 -17.61 -12.99 25.63
C GLU A 514 -18.78 -12.54 26.49
N LEU A 515 -19.67 -11.70 25.94
CA LEU A 515 -20.93 -11.29 26.59
C LEU A 515 -22.06 -12.34 26.46
N GLY A 516 -21.79 -13.51 25.87
CA GLY A 516 -22.77 -14.57 25.61
C GLY A 516 -23.74 -14.26 24.46
N LYS A 517 -23.54 -13.16 23.72
CA LYS A 517 -24.41 -12.72 22.61
C LYS A 517 -23.99 -13.36 21.29
N PHE A 518 -24.23 -14.66 21.15
CA PHE A 518 -23.77 -15.41 19.98
C PHE A 518 -24.44 -15.01 18.66
N ASP A 519 -25.69 -14.50 18.68
CA ASP A 519 -26.36 -13.99 17.48
C ASP A 519 -25.64 -12.77 16.89
N ASP A 520 -25.40 -11.76 17.73
CA ASP A 520 -24.64 -10.57 17.33
C ASP A 520 -23.22 -10.94 16.87
N ALA A 521 -22.57 -11.89 17.56
CA ALA A 521 -21.26 -12.39 17.17
C ALA A 521 -21.27 -13.01 15.76
N ILE A 522 -22.24 -13.86 15.44
CA ILE A 522 -22.39 -14.50 14.13
C ILE A 522 -22.62 -13.45 13.03
N ASP A 523 -23.45 -12.44 13.30
CA ASP A 523 -23.73 -11.34 12.37
C ASP A 523 -22.46 -10.55 12.00
N PHE A 524 -21.54 -10.37 12.94
CA PHE A 524 -20.23 -9.78 12.67
C PHE A 524 -19.34 -10.71 11.82
N LEU A 525 -19.27 -12.01 12.15
CA LEU A 525 -18.45 -12.98 11.42
C LEU A 525 -18.88 -13.13 9.96
N GLN A 526 -20.18 -13.11 9.67
CA GLN A 526 -20.71 -13.22 8.30
C GLN A 526 -20.32 -12.05 7.39
N LYS A 527 -20.04 -10.87 7.97
CA LYS A 527 -19.64 -9.68 7.22
C LYS A 527 -18.15 -9.67 6.82
N ILE A 528 -17.36 -10.63 7.29
CA ILE A 528 -15.92 -10.71 7.00
C ILE A 528 -15.72 -11.16 5.53
N PRO A 529 -15.01 -10.39 4.68
CA PRO A 529 -14.81 -10.74 3.28
C PRO A 529 -13.93 -11.99 3.10
N LYS A 530 -14.25 -12.81 2.10
CA LYS A 530 -13.56 -14.07 1.78
C LYS A 530 -12.07 -13.91 1.46
N ASP A 531 -11.73 -12.81 0.80
CA ASP A 531 -10.37 -12.51 0.34
C ASP A 531 -9.46 -11.97 1.48
N THR A 532 -9.81 -12.21 2.76
CA THR A 532 -9.06 -11.70 3.90
C THR A 532 -8.53 -12.82 4.80
N PRO A 533 -7.34 -12.65 5.43
CA PRO A 533 -6.79 -13.64 6.37
C PRO A 533 -7.72 -13.95 7.56
N ALA A 534 -8.54 -12.97 7.96
CA ALA A 534 -9.51 -13.13 9.04
C ALA A 534 -10.64 -14.12 8.69
N TYR A 535 -10.90 -14.38 7.40
CA TYR A 535 -12.02 -15.19 6.96
C TYR A 535 -11.93 -16.64 7.46
N ALA A 536 -10.76 -17.26 7.39
CA ALA A 536 -10.58 -18.64 7.86
C ALA A 536 -10.89 -18.77 9.36
N LYS A 537 -10.38 -17.84 10.18
CA LYS A 537 -10.69 -17.76 11.62
C LYS A 537 -12.18 -17.52 11.85
N ALA A 538 -12.79 -16.67 11.02
CA ALA A 538 -14.22 -16.38 11.10
C ALA A 538 -15.09 -17.62 10.82
N GLN A 539 -14.74 -18.42 9.81
CA GLN A 539 -15.48 -19.65 9.50
C GLN A 539 -15.41 -20.67 10.65
N PHE A 540 -14.23 -20.85 11.25
CA PHE A 540 -14.07 -21.72 12.41
C PHE A 540 -14.95 -21.24 13.59
N LYS A 541 -14.88 -19.95 13.91
CA LYS A 541 -15.65 -19.36 15.02
C LYS A 541 -17.15 -19.35 14.76
N LEU A 542 -17.57 -19.22 13.51
CA LEU A 542 -18.97 -19.30 13.13
C LEU A 542 -19.53 -20.70 13.39
N ALA A 543 -18.77 -21.77 13.12
CA ALA A 543 -19.17 -23.13 13.48
C ALA A 543 -19.25 -23.34 15.01
N GLU A 544 -18.26 -22.84 15.75
CA GLU A 544 -18.23 -22.89 17.21
C GLU A 544 -19.45 -22.16 17.83
N TYR A 545 -19.70 -20.92 17.42
CA TYR A 545 -20.75 -20.09 18.00
C TYR A 545 -22.15 -20.57 17.64
N ASN A 546 -22.35 -21.11 16.43
CA ASN A 546 -23.60 -21.79 16.09
C ASN A 546 -23.87 -23.01 16.97
N THR A 547 -22.82 -23.74 17.35
CA THR A 547 -22.95 -24.90 18.25
C THR A 547 -23.30 -24.43 19.66
N LYS A 548 -22.59 -23.44 20.20
CA LYS A 548 -22.88 -22.83 21.52
C LYS A 548 -24.30 -22.28 21.60
N LYS A 549 -24.76 -21.58 20.56
CA LYS A 549 -26.15 -21.08 20.46
C LYS A 549 -27.19 -22.21 20.57
N ARG A 550 -26.97 -23.33 19.88
CA ARG A 550 -27.89 -24.48 19.93
C ARG A 550 -27.93 -25.11 21.31
N VAL A 551 -26.77 -25.26 21.97
CA VAL A 551 -26.68 -25.82 23.33
C VAL A 551 -27.43 -24.92 24.32
N ILE A 552 -27.23 -23.60 24.27
CA ILE A 552 -27.94 -22.65 25.14
C ILE A 552 -29.45 -22.73 24.91
N ALA A 553 -29.90 -22.74 23.65
CA ALA A 553 -31.33 -22.87 23.35
C ALA A 553 -31.95 -24.20 23.83
N GLN A 554 -31.15 -25.28 23.88
CA GLN A 554 -31.59 -26.56 24.45
C GLN A 554 -31.67 -26.51 25.98
N LEU A 555 -30.69 -25.87 26.64
CA LEU A 555 -30.69 -25.67 28.09
C LEU A 555 -31.86 -24.79 28.55
N ASP A 556 -32.12 -23.69 27.84
CA ASP A 556 -33.27 -22.81 28.15
C ASP A 556 -34.59 -23.56 28.00
N LYS A 557 -34.73 -24.34 26.93
CA LYS A 557 -35.93 -25.18 26.72
C LYS A 557 -36.09 -26.25 27.81
N ALA A 558 -34.99 -26.83 28.29
CA ALA A 558 -35.01 -27.81 29.38
C ALA A 558 -35.36 -27.16 30.73
N ALA A 559 -34.81 -25.97 31.01
CA ALA A 559 -35.14 -25.19 32.20
C ALA A 559 -36.61 -24.75 32.21
N ASP A 560 -37.15 -24.33 31.06
CA ASP A 560 -38.58 -24.02 30.91
C ASP A 560 -39.47 -25.25 31.15
N LEU A 561 -39.04 -26.42 30.67
CA LEU A 561 -39.76 -27.69 30.90
C LEU A 561 -39.72 -28.10 32.38
N GLU A 562 -38.58 -27.95 33.05
CA GLU A 562 -38.43 -28.22 34.48
C GLU A 562 -39.24 -27.24 35.33
N LEU A 563 -39.21 -25.93 35.02
CA LEU A 563 -39.99 -24.91 35.70
C LEU A 563 -41.50 -25.16 35.54
N ASN A 564 -41.95 -25.52 34.34
CA ASN A 564 -43.35 -25.86 34.09
C ASN A 564 -43.77 -27.17 34.79
N SER A 565 -42.85 -28.14 34.92
CA SER A 565 -43.10 -29.37 35.68
C SER A 565 -43.13 -29.13 37.20
N ALA A 566 -42.30 -28.21 37.71
CA ALA A 566 -42.26 -27.81 39.11
C ALA A 566 -43.51 -27.00 39.49
N LEU A 567 -43.95 -26.08 38.62
CA LEU A 567 -45.19 -25.33 38.80
C LEU A 567 -46.43 -26.22 38.71
N GLY A 568 -46.43 -27.22 37.80
CA GLY A 568 -47.49 -28.21 37.70
C GLY A 568 -47.60 -29.16 38.91
N ASN A 569 -46.52 -29.33 39.68
CA ASN A 569 -46.50 -30.12 40.91
C ASN A 569 -46.77 -29.29 42.19
N THR A 570 -46.98 -27.98 42.08
CA THR A 570 -47.26 -27.08 43.22
C THR A 570 -48.74 -26.66 43.39
N GLU A 571 -49.69 -27.40 42.81
CA GLU A 571 -51.13 -27.23 43.13
C GLU A 571 -51.59 -27.97 44.41
N SER A 572 -50.66 -28.38 45.27
CA SER A 572 -51.02 -28.76 46.65
C SER A 572 -49.94 -28.35 47.64
N PHE A 573 -49.88 -27.06 48.00
CA PHE A 573 -49.73 -26.59 49.39
C PHE A 573 -49.67 -25.04 49.36
N VAL A 574 -50.73 -24.41 49.86
CA VAL A 574 -50.87 -22.96 49.94
C VAL A 574 -50.26 -22.44 51.25
N ASN A 575 -49.67 -21.24 51.17
CA ASN A 575 -49.26 -20.28 52.19
C ASN A 575 -47.85 -20.39 52.81
N SER A 576 -46.93 -19.54 52.34
CA SER A 576 -46.46 -18.39 53.16
C SER A 576 -45.52 -17.47 52.36
N THR A 577 -45.62 -16.19 52.68
CA THR A 577 -44.85 -15.04 52.20
C THR A 577 -43.34 -15.20 52.47
N THR A 578 -42.49 -15.18 51.45
CA THR A 578 -41.12 -14.63 51.58
C THR A 578 -40.56 -14.19 50.22
N THR A 579 -40.22 -12.91 50.13
CA THR A 579 -39.46 -12.32 49.03
C THR A 579 -37.99 -12.71 49.19
N THR A 580 -37.45 -13.54 48.30
CA THR A 580 -36.00 -13.78 48.24
C THR A 580 -35.50 -13.57 46.82
N LYS A 581 -34.74 -12.49 46.65
CA LYS A 581 -33.97 -12.18 45.44
C LYS A 581 -32.96 -13.31 45.21
N ILE A 582 -32.99 -13.92 44.02
CA ILE A 582 -31.88 -14.74 43.52
C ILE A 582 -30.84 -13.79 42.92
N LYS A 583 -30.01 -13.23 43.79
CA LYS A 583 -28.61 -12.90 43.47
C LYS A 583 -27.79 -13.92 44.26
N ASP A 584 -26.73 -14.42 43.65
CA ASP A 584 -25.76 -15.38 44.20
C ASP A 584 -26.02 -16.84 43.81
N LEU A 585 -25.73 -17.14 42.55
CA LEU A 585 -25.14 -18.42 42.16
C LEU A 585 -23.81 -18.10 41.46
N GLN A 586 -22.73 -18.14 42.25
CA GLN A 586 -21.37 -18.22 41.73
C GLN A 586 -21.24 -19.55 40.97
N ILE A 587 -21.28 -19.49 39.65
CA ILE A 587 -20.93 -20.63 38.80
C ILE A 587 -19.41 -20.68 38.73
N GLN A 588 -18.84 -21.55 39.54
CA GLN A 588 -17.48 -22.05 39.42
C GLN A 588 -17.35 -22.68 38.02
N THR A 589 -16.68 -22.00 37.10
CA THR A 589 -16.41 -22.49 35.75
C THR A 589 -15.04 -23.14 35.77
N ASP A 590 -15.01 -24.45 36.03
CA ASP A 590 -13.87 -25.29 35.65
C ASP A 590 -13.90 -25.43 34.12
N LEU A 591 -13.24 -24.49 33.45
CA LEU A 591 -12.83 -24.62 32.06
C LEU A 591 -11.32 -24.88 32.07
N GLU A 592 -10.94 -26.15 31.95
CA GLU A 592 -9.59 -26.48 31.52
C GLU A 592 -9.34 -25.84 30.16
N GLU A 593 -8.48 -24.82 30.15
CA GLU A 593 -7.82 -24.32 28.95
C GLU A 593 -7.09 -25.49 28.29
N ILE A 594 -7.63 -25.99 27.18
CA ILE A 594 -6.86 -26.82 26.26
C ILE A 594 -5.87 -25.87 25.56
N ASN A 595 -4.72 -25.73 26.21
CA ASN A 595 -3.50 -25.13 25.70
C ASN A 595 -2.95 -26.03 24.59
N ILE A 596 -2.79 -25.54 23.37
CA ILE A 596 -2.05 -26.25 22.33
C ILE A 596 -1.06 -25.29 21.68
N GLN A 597 0.21 -25.70 21.79
CA GLN A 597 1.44 -25.11 21.29
C GLN A 597 1.49 -24.98 19.76
#